data_AF-Q1D470-F1
#
_entry.id   AF-Q1D470-F1
#
_cell.length_a   1.000
_cell.length_b   1.000
_cell.length_c   1.000
_cell.angle_alpha   90.00
_cell.angle_beta   90.00
_cell.angle_gamma   90.00
#
_symmetry.space_group_name_H-M   'P 1'
#
loop_
_entity.id
_entity.type
_entity.pdbx_description
1 polymer ?
#
loop_
_entity_poly.entity_id
_entity_poly.type
_entity_poly.pdbx_seq_one_letter_code
_entity_poly.pdbx_strand_id
1 'polypeptide(L)'
;MSKTLDWNPIRALARRVLREGQPLVLSDEVRALLLRSAREVAIRDADVGRALATDVDALKLLEAISDRIRKGSLRLSRTLSEAVRRRDAGDVDGARQLLHDALAVEVVPIYRDSLYAYVESLDDEPSTDTEA
;
A
#
# COMPACT_ATOMS: atom_id res chain seq x y z
N MET A 1 18.93 5.96 -6.38
CA MET A 1 18.93 4.58 -5.83
C MET A 1 17.63 4.39 -5.09
N SER A 2 16.55 4.00 -5.78
CA SER A 2 15.27 3.70 -5.16
C SER A 2 15.46 2.47 -4.27
N LYS A 3 15.43 2.67 -2.95
CA LYS A 3 15.49 1.58 -1.98
C LYS A 3 14.26 0.72 -2.23
N THR A 4 14.42 -0.43 -2.89
CA THR A 4 13.33 -1.37 -3.12
C THR A 4 12.69 -1.69 -1.77
N LEU A 5 11.42 -1.37 -1.66
CA LEU A 5 10.66 -1.51 -0.43
C LEU A 5 10.49 -3.00 -0.13
N ASP A 6 11.13 -3.51 0.92
CA ASP A 6 11.04 -4.92 1.29
C ASP A 6 10.13 -5.12 2.51
N TRP A 7 8.91 -5.60 2.23
CA TRP A 7 7.92 -5.97 3.22
C TRP A 7 7.96 -7.44 3.64
N ASN A 8 8.88 -8.25 3.11
CA ASN A 8 8.96 -9.66 3.50
C ASN A 8 9.21 -9.84 5.01
N PRO A 9 10.12 -9.08 5.66
CA PRO A 9 10.36 -9.22 7.09
C PRO A 9 9.12 -8.93 7.93
N ILE A 10 8.39 -7.85 7.64
CA ILE A 10 7.17 -7.49 8.39
C ILE A 10 6.03 -8.48 8.13
N ARG A 11 5.91 -9.00 6.89
CA ARG A 11 4.94 -10.05 6.57
C ARG A 11 5.25 -11.37 7.26
N ALA A 12 6.53 -11.72 7.38
CA ALA A 12 6.96 -12.91 8.11
C ALA A 12 6.65 -12.79 9.61
N LEU A 13 6.94 -11.63 10.20
CA LEU A 13 6.59 -11.34 11.60
C LEU A 13 5.07 -11.41 11.81
N ALA A 14 4.29 -10.73 10.97
CA ALA A 14 2.83 -10.73 11.03
C ALA A 14 2.23 -12.13 10.90
N ARG A 15 2.79 -12.98 10.03
CA ARG A 15 2.35 -14.38 9.89
C ARG A 15 2.55 -15.14 11.21
N ARG A 16 3.76 -15.09 11.76
CA ARG A 16 4.10 -15.79 13.02
C ARG A 16 3.23 -15.33 14.18
N VAL A 17 3.07 -14.03 14.34
CA VAL A 17 2.37 -13.46 15.50
C VAL A 17 0.85 -13.53 15.34
N LEU A 18 0.31 -13.06 14.21
CA LEU A 18 -1.13 -12.89 14.02
C LEU A 18 -1.84 -14.15 13.52
N ARG A 19 -1.12 -15.08 12.88
CA ARG A 19 -1.73 -16.32 12.32
C ARG A 19 -1.31 -17.57 13.05
N GLU A 20 -0.04 -17.66 13.44
CA GLU A 20 0.50 -18.85 14.13
C GLU A 20 0.43 -18.72 15.66
N GLY A 21 0.00 -17.55 16.18
CA GLY A 21 -0.20 -17.32 17.61
C GLY A 21 1.09 -17.21 18.43
N GLN A 22 2.23 -16.97 17.78
CA GLN A 22 3.50 -16.76 18.49
C GLN A 22 3.46 -15.43 19.25
N PRO A 23 4.02 -15.36 20.47
CA PRO A 23 4.10 -14.11 21.20
C PRO A 23 4.97 -13.09 20.47
N LEU A 24 4.55 -11.82 20.47
CA LEU A 24 5.37 -10.73 19.99
C LEU A 24 6.41 -10.38 21.06
N VAL A 25 7.69 -10.48 20.71
CA VAL A 25 8.81 -10.07 21.58
C VAL A 25 9.40 -8.78 21.03
N LEU A 26 9.32 -7.69 21.80
CA LEU A 26 9.83 -6.37 21.41
C LEU A 26 11.35 -6.22 21.59
N SER A 27 12.12 -6.97 20.79
CA SER A 27 13.56 -6.73 20.63
C SER A 27 13.83 -5.42 19.88
N ASP A 28 15.06 -4.91 19.96
CA ASP A 28 15.48 -3.72 19.22
C ASP A 28 15.30 -3.89 17.69
N GLU A 29 15.53 -5.11 17.18
CA GLU A 29 15.30 -5.44 15.77
C GLU A 29 13.81 -5.36 15.40
N VAL A 30 12.92 -5.92 16.23
CA VAL A 30 11.47 -5.86 16.01
C VAL A 30 10.97 -4.43 16.10
N ARG A 31 11.47 -3.63 17.05
CA ARG A 31 11.16 -2.20 17.18
C ARG A 31 11.58 -1.43 15.92
N ALA A 32 12.80 -1.64 15.44
CA ALA A 32 13.30 -1.02 14.23
C ALA A 32 12.50 -1.43 12.99
N LEU A 33 12.11 -2.71 12.89
CA LEU A 33 11.27 -3.24 11.82
C LEU A 33 9.88 -2.60 11.81
N LEU A 34 9.21 -2.53 12.97
CA LEU A 34 7.90 -1.90 13.11
C LEU A 34 7.96 -0.41 12.78
N LEU A 35 8.96 0.31 13.29
CA LEU A 35 9.15 1.73 13.01
C LEU A 35 9.35 2.01 11.52
N ARG A 36 10.23 1.24 10.86
CA ARG A 36 10.47 1.37 9.42
C ARG A 36 9.18 1.09 8.64
N SER A 37 8.54 -0.04 8.90
CA SER A 37 7.37 -0.48 8.15
C SER A 37 6.17 0.47 8.35
N ALA A 38 6.01 1.04 9.54
CA ALA A 38 4.99 2.03 9.84
C ALA A 38 5.13 3.28 8.96
N ARG A 39 6.35 3.80 8.80
CA ARG A 39 6.62 4.94 7.90
C ARG A 39 6.32 4.62 6.45
N GLU A 40 6.72 3.42 6.00
CA GLU A 40 6.48 2.94 4.64
C GLU A 40 4.98 2.84 4.30
N VAL A 41 4.11 2.67 5.31
CA VAL A 41 2.65 2.66 5.14
C VAL A 41 1.98 3.96 5.62
N ALA A 42 2.74 5.02 5.85
CA ALA A 42 2.27 6.34 6.31
C ALA A 42 1.48 6.31 7.63
N ILE A 43 1.94 5.51 8.60
CA ILE A 43 1.57 5.67 10.02
C ILE A 43 2.52 6.70 10.64
N ARG A 44 1.98 7.66 11.41
CA ARG A 44 2.75 8.78 11.96
C ARG A 44 3.72 8.32 13.04
N ASP A 45 4.94 8.86 13.04
CA ASP A 45 5.99 8.54 14.02
C ASP A 45 5.55 8.71 15.47
N ALA A 46 4.74 9.73 15.78
CA ALA A 46 4.22 9.96 17.12
C ALA A 46 3.27 8.83 17.61
N ASP A 47 2.54 8.20 16.69
CA ASP A 47 1.67 7.07 17.01
C ASP A 47 2.49 5.80 17.19
N VAL A 48 3.57 5.64 16.40
CA VAL A 48 4.51 4.52 16.50
C VAL A 48 5.26 4.55 17.84
N GLY A 49 5.80 5.70 18.23
CA GLY A 49 6.56 5.83 19.48
C GLY A 49 5.75 5.42 20.70
N ARG A 50 4.45 5.78 20.73
CA ARG A 50 3.52 5.34 21.78
C ARG A 50 3.24 3.84 21.70
N ALA A 51 3.01 3.32 20.50
CA ALA A 51 2.70 1.90 20.33
C ALA A 51 3.87 0.98 20.72
N LEU A 52 5.11 1.42 20.57
CA LEU A 52 6.29 0.65 20.96
C LEU A 52 6.55 0.65 22.48
N ALA A 53 5.74 1.33 23.30
CA ALA A 53 5.93 1.32 24.74
C ALA A 53 5.56 -0.01 25.40
N THR A 54 4.63 -0.77 24.82
CA THR A 54 4.12 -2.03 25.37
C THR A 54 3.99 -3.10 24.29
N ASP A 55 4.10 -4.39 24.67
CA ASP A 55 3.91 -5.49 23.72
C ASP A 55 2.49 -5.51 23.14
N VAL A 56 1.48 -5.15 23.95
CA VAL A 56 0.07 -5.08 23.54
C VAL A 56 -0.14 -4.01 22.47
N ASP A 57 0.43 -2.83 22.64
CA ASP A 57 0.26 -1.76 21.65
C ASP A 57 1.14 -1.97 20.42
N ALA A 58 2.29 -2.62 20.56
CA ALA A 58 3.10 -3.02 19.42
C ALA A 58 2.43 -4.10 18.57
N LEU A 59 1.66 -5.00 19.20
CA LEU A 59 0.81 -5.96 18.50
C LEU A 59 -0.23 -5.25 17.64
N LYS A 60 -0.94 -4.26 18.20
CA LYS A 60 -1.91 -3.44 17.44
C LYS A 60 -1.23 -2.68 16.29
N LEU A 61 -0.01 -2.20 16.49
CA LEU A 61 0.77 -1.56 15.41
C LEU A 61 1.11 -2.57 14.30
N LEU A 62 1.55 -3.78 14.64
CA LEU A 62 1.81 -4.85 13.68
C LEU A 62 0.55 -5.20 12.87
N GLU A 63 -0.60 -5.30 13.54
CA GLU A 63 -1.90 -5.49 12.89
C GLU A 63 -2.20 -4.35 11.91
N ALA A 64 -2.10 -3.10 12.36
CA ALA A 64 -2.38 -1.93 11.54
C ALA A 64 -1.49 -1.85 10.30
N ILE A 65 -0.19 -2.12 10.44
CA ILE A 65 0.75 -2.18 9.30
C ILE A 65 0.33 -3.28 8.33
N SER A 66 0.10 -4.49 8.84
CA SER A 66 -0.27 -5.66 8.03
C SER A 66 -1.56 -5.43 7.26
N ASP A 67 -2.55 -4.82 7.92
CA ASP A 67 -3.84 -4.55 7.32
C ASP A 67 -3.76 -3.49 6.23
N ARG A 68 -2.91 -2.46 6.42
CA ARG A 68 -2.73 -1.38 5.46
C ARG A 68 -2.02 -1.86 4.19
N ILE A 69 -0.99 -2.71 4.34
CA ILE A 69 -0.36 -3.41 3.20
C ILE A 69 -1.40 -4.26 2.47
N ARG A 70 -2.14 -5.10 3.20
CA ARG A 70 -3.11 -6.02 2.59
C ARG A 70 -4.23 -5.27 1.85
N LYS A 71 -4.84 -4.28 2.50
CA LYS A 71 -5.95 -3.50 1.93
C LYS A 71 -5.49 -2.68 0.73
N GLY A 72 -4.34 -2.02 0.83
CA GLY A 72 -3.78 -1.24 -0.29
C GLY A 72 -3.41 -2.12 -1.48
N SER A 73 -2.75 -3.26 -1.26
CA SER A 73 -2.45 -4.22 -2.34
C SER A 73 -3.71 -4.73 -3.04
N LEU A 74 -4.75 -5.06 -2.26
CA LEU A 74 -6.01 -5.56 -2.82
C LEU A 74 -6.74 -4.48 -3.62
N ARG A 75 -6.79 -3.25 -3.09
CA ARG A 75 -7.35 -2.09 -3.78
C ARG A 75 -6.62 -1.84 -5.08
N LEU A 76 -5.29 -1.72 -5.04
CA LEU A 76 -4.46 -1.49 -6.22
C LEU A 76 -4.72 -2.54 -7.30
N SER A 77 -4.61 -3.82 -6.96
CA SER A 77 -4.83 -4.91 -7.93
C SER A 77 -6.23 -4.85 -8.57
N ARG A 78 -7.27 -4.60 -7.78
CA ARG A 78 -8.66 -4.51 -8.28
C ARG A 78 -8.86 -3.27 -9.17
N THR A 79 -8.39 -2.12 -8.72
CA THR A 79 -8.49 -0.85 -9.45
C THR A 79 -7.77 -0.95 -10.78
N LEU A 80 -6.52 -1.42 -10.81
CA LEU A 80 -5.76 -1.54 -12.05
C LEU A 80 -6.41 -2.55 -13.01
N SER A 81 -6.86 -3.70 -12.51
CA SER A 81 -7.53 -4.69 -13.37
C SER A 81 -8.81 -4.14 -14.02
N GLU A 82 -9.56 -3.32 -13.30
CA GLU A 82 -10.77 -2.68 -13.82
C GLU A 82 -10.44 -1.50 -14.75
N ALA A 83 -9.42 -0.69 -14.44
CA ALA A 83 -8.98 0.39 -15.30
C ALA A 83 -8.52 -0.13 -16.67
N VAL A 84 -7.75 -1.23 -16.70
CA VAL A 84 -7.38 -1.92 -17.96
C VAL A 84 -8.63 -2.34 -18.74
N ARG A 85 -9.61 -2.98 -18.08
CA ARG A 85 -10.85 -3.41 -18.75
C ARG A 85 -11.62 -2.25 -19.36
N ARG A 86 -11.70 -1.12 -18.66
CA ARG A 86 -12.40 0.08 -19.16
C ARG A 86 -11.68 0.69 -20.34
N ARG A 87 -10.36 0.85 -20.26
CA ARG A 87 -9.52 1.31 -21.38
C ARG A 87 -9.69 0.40 -22.60
N ASP A 88 -9.60 -0.91 -22.42
CA ASP A 88 -9.74 -1.88 -23.52
C ASP A 88 -11.15 -1.86 -24.15
N ALA A 89 -12.15 -1.37 -23.42
CA ALA A 89 -13.51 -1.11 -23.92
C ALA A 89 -13.71 0.31 -24.50
N GLY A 90 -12.66 1.14 -24.52
CA GLY A 90 -12.70 2.54 -24.98
C GLY A 90 -13.18 3.55 -23.92
N ASP A 91 -13.50 3.12 -22.71
CA ASP A 91 -13.90 3.98 -21.59
C ASP A 91 -12.68 4.52 -20.82
N VAL A 92 -11.86 5.33 -21.50
CA VAL A 92 -10.64 5.91 -20.91
C VAL A 92 -10.98 6.88 -19.78
N ASP A 93 -12.03 7.70 -19.94
CA ASP A 93 -12.46 8.64 -18.90
C ASP A 93 -12.95 7.91 -17.64
N GLY A 94 -13.69 6.81 -17.81
CA GLY A 94 -14.11 5.96 -16.70
C GLY A 94 -12.94 5.23 -16.05
N ALA A 95 -11.89 4.85 -16.79
CA ALA A 95 -10.65 4.32 -16.22
C ALA A 95 -9.92 5.40 -15.39
N ARG A 96 -9.81 6.63 -15.91
CA ARG A 96 -9.18 7.78 -15.23
C ARG A 96 -9.88 8.11 -13.93
N GLN A 97 -11.21 8.25 -13.95
CA GLN A 97 -12.00 8.55 -12.74
C GLN A 97 -11.81 7.48 -11.67
N LEU A 98 -11.83 6.19 -12.05
CA LEU A 98 -11.64 5.08 -11.12
C LEU A 98 -10.27 5.14 -10.41
N LEU A 99 -9.20 5.53 -11.12
CA LEU A 99 -7.87 5.68 -10.54
C LEU A 99 -7.81 6.87 -9.59
N HIS A 100 -8.44 7.99 -9.93
CA HIS A 100 -8.54 9.15 -9.05
C HIS A 100 -9.33 8.84 -7.76
N ASP A 101 -10.42 8.08 -7.86
CA ASP A 101 -11.19 7.62 -6.70
C ASP A 101 -10.34 6.75 -5.78
N ALA A 102 -9.51 5.86 -6.36
CA ALA A 102 -8.56 5.06 -5.59
C ALA A 102 -7.47 5.92 -4.92
N LEU A 103 -6.95 6.93 -5.63
CA LEU A 103 -5.96 7.88 -5.11
C LEU A 103 -6.51 8.74 -3.96
N ALA A 104 -7.80 9.05 -3.95
CA ALA A 104 -8.42 9.85 -2.89
C ALA A 104 -8.39 9.13 -1.52
N VAL A 105 -8.44 7.79 -1.52
CA VAL A 105 -8.47 6.98 -0.30
C VAL A 105 -7.15 6.27 0.00
N GLU A 106 -6.26 6.17 -0.98
CA GLU A 106 -4.96 5.54 -0.80
C GLU A 106 -3.98 6.48 -0.09
N VAL A 107 -3.38 5.95 0.96
CA VAL A 107 -2.54 6.67 1.92
C VAL A 107 -1.13 6.09 1.98
N VAL A 108 -0.92 4.87 1.46
CA VAL A 108 0.40 4.24 1.38
C VAL A 108 1.16 4.80 0.17
N PRO A 109 2.32 5.47 0.37
CA PRO A 109 3.03 6.17 -0.71
C PRO A 109 3.29 5.30 -1.95
N ILE A 110 3.85 4.10 -1.78
CA ILE A 110 4.19 3.24 -2.92
C ILE A 110 2.96 2.84 -3.77
N TYR A 111 1.79 2.70 -3.15
CA TYR A 111 0.56 2.40 -3.88
C TYR A 111 0.00 3.63 -4.59
N ARG A 112 0.16 4.83 -4.00
CA ARG A 112 -0.16 6.09 -4.67
C ARG A 112 0.71 6.29 -5.90
N ASP A 113 2.02 6.07 -5.77
CA ASP A 113 2.97 6.20 -6.88
C ASP A 113 2.60 5.24 -8.03
N SER A 114 2.20 4.00 -7.69
CA SER A 114 1.73 3.03 -8.68
C SER A 114 0.45 3.46 -9.40
N LEU A 115 -0.49 4.08 -8.67
CA LEU A 115 -1.72 4.61 -9.26
C LEU A 115 -1.43 5.83 -10.15
N TYR A 116 -0.57 6.74 -9.70
CA TYR A 116 -0.17 7.92 -10.49
C TYR A 116 0.51 7.52 -11.81
N ALA A 117 1.47 6.59 -11.76
CA ALA A 117 2.12 6.08 -12.96
C ALA A 117 1.12 5.49 -13.97
N TYR A 118 0.04 4.88 -13.48
CA TYR A 118 -1.00 4.35 -14.35
C TYR A 118 -1.92 5.45 -14.92
N VAL A 119 -2.24 6.49 -14.15
CA VAL A 119 -2.94 7.68 -14.66
C VAL A 119 -2.12 8.33 -15.78
N GLU A 120 -0.82 8.56 -15.54
CA GLU A 120 0.10 9.11 -16.55
C GLU A 120 0.10 8.26 -17.84
N SER A 121 0.13 6.93 -17.71
CA SER A 121 0.09 6.05 -18.88
C SER A 121 -1.21 6.12 -19.70
N LEU A 122 -2.33 6.54 -19.10
CA LEU A 122 -3.58 6.77 -19.83
C LEU A 122 -3.59 8.12 -20.56
N ASP A 123 -2.85 9.10 -20.04
CA ASP A 123 -2.76 10.44 -20.65
C ASP A 123 -1.68 10.49 -21.76
N ASP A 124 -0.69 9.58 -21.71
CA ASP A 124 0.35 9.41 -22.74
C ASP A 124 -0.11 8.58 -23.96
N GLU A 125 -1.28 7.92 -23.92
CA GLU A 125 -1.87 7.31 -25.13
C GLU A 125 -2.41 8.45 -26.02
N PRO A 126 -1.80 8.72 -27.19
CA PRO A 126 -2.35 9.72 -28.10
C PRO A 126 -3.74 9.24 -28.47
N SER A 127 -4.73 10.10 -28.24
CA SER A 127 -6.04 10.00 -28.85
C SER A 127 -5.81 9.63 -30.32
N THR A 128 -6.19 8.41 -30.71
CA THR A 128 -6.38 8.09 -32.11
C THR A 128 -7.60 8.88 -32.56
N ASP A 129 -7.40 10.19 -32.71
CA ASP A 129 -8.26 11.02 -33.52
C ASP A 129 -8.21 10.40 -34.90
N THR A 130 -9.37 9.90 -35.26
CA THR A 130 -9.74 9.44 -36.59
C THR A 130 -9.51 10.61 -37.54
N GLU A 131 -8.42 10.60 -38.30
CA GLU A 131 -8.32 11.43 -39.50
C GLU A 131 -8.73 10.61 -40.72
N ALA A 132 -9.99 10.88 -41.12
CA ALA A 132 -10.58 10.98 -42.46
C ALA A 132 -10.21 9.96 -43.56
#